data_AF-A0A3R5WZI7-F1
#
_entry.id   AF-A0A3R5WZI7-F1
#
_cell.length_a   1.000
_cell.length_b   1.000
_cell.length_c   1.000
_cell.angle_alpha   90.00
_cell.angle_beta   90.00
_cell.angle_gamma   90.00
#
_symmetry.space_group_name_H-M   'P 1'
#
loop_
_entity.id
_entity.type
_entity.pdbx_description
1 polymer ?
#
loop_
_entity_poly.entity_id
_entity_poly.type
_entity_poly.pdbx_seq_one_letter_code
_entity_poly.pdbx_strand_id
1 'polypeptide(L)'
;METKNNPYYGMVDLLRLVFAIGVMMIHTRALESVNKDLWMATSMGICRLAVPFFFIVSGYFLYKRIQSPKEPSTTLKRLLILYFAWVLIESITLFPIVLGILKLPLIMIIIRFLLIGVSGSLWYIASLIITIFIIAPLLKKDKILPLLIIGIILFLFGASADTYYGLFMKTMLGPVIKGYNAIALLPQIGIVESMLFVSMGALISKYKLNERIKNSGLLSIIFIIVLLVETFILNKSGIAKDANMYLSSIIAAPFIFIWATNYKKNISRKVCTLCREYSVGLYCSHQIILLALGAFVPMLFGNTVVRFILTLCISTLIIAILRRTKLKRILLR
;
A
#
# COMPACT_ATOMS: atom_id res chain seq x y z
N MET A 1 -6.70 -39.94 -8.15
CA MET A 1 -6.17 -38.63 -8.59
C MET A 1 -6.48 -37.61 -7.52
N GLU A 2 -5.56 -37.39 -6.58
CA GLU A 2 -5.68 -36.30 -5.62
C GLU A 2 -5.66 -34.98 -6.39
N THR A 3 -6.77 -34.25 -6.37
CA THR A 3 -6.79 -32.85 -6.75
C THR A 3 -5.84 -32.14 -5.80
N LYS A 4 -4.63 -31.79 -6.27
CA LYS A 4 -3.73 -30.86 -5.58
C LYS A 4 -4.52 -29.57 -5.36
N ASN A 5 -5.18 -29.47 -4.21
CA ASN A 5 -5.87 -28.27 -3.76
C ASN A 5 -4.78 -27.21 -3.63
N ASN A 6 -4.72 -26.30 -4.60
CA ASN A 6 -3.87 -25.12 -4.49
C ASN A 6 -4.17 -24.46 -3.14
N PRO A 7 -3.17 -24.25 -2.26
CA PRO A 7 -3.41 -23.74 -0.93
C PRO A 7 -4.10 -22.38 -1.02
N TYR A 8 -5.25 -22.29 -0.37
CA TYR A 8 -6.08 -21.09 -0.38
C TYR A 8 -5.66 -20.15 0.75
N TYR A 9 -5.14 -18.97 0.41
CA TYR A 9 -4.62 -18.01 1.38
C TYR A 9 -5.71 -17.08 1.91
N GLY A 10 -6.72 -17.66 2.58
CA GLY A 10 -7.92 -16.92 2.96
C GLY A 10 -7.65 -15.77 3.94
N MET A 11 -6.78 -15.99 4.93
CA MET A 11 -6.42 -14.93 5.89
C MET A 11 -5.65 -13.79 5.21
N VAL A 12 -4.85 -14.08 4.18
CA VAL A 12 -4.19 -13.05 3.38
C VAL A 12 -5.23 -12.17 2.68
N ASP A 13 -6.24 -12.77 2.06
CA ASP A 13 -7.32 -12.01 1.41
C ASP A 13 -8.10 -11.15 2.42
N LEU A 14 -8.41 -11.69 3.60
CA LEU A 14 -9.07 -10.96 4.68
C LEU A 14 -8.23 -9.76 5.15
N LEU A 15 -6.94 -9.97 5.41
CA LEU A 15 -6.05 -8.88 5.82
C LEU A 15 -5.89 -7.82 4.73
N ARG A 16 -5.91 -8.21 3.45
CA ARG A 16 -5.91 -7.22 2.37
C ARG A 16 -7.12 -6.30 2.44
N LEU A 17 -8.29 -6.83 2.82
CA LEU A 17 -9.48 -6.01 3.05
C LEU A 17 -9.31 -5.12 4.29
N VAL A 18 -8.86 -5.67 5.41
CA VAL A 18 -8.60 -4.91 6.65
C VAL A 18 -7.63 -3.76 6.40
N PHE A 19 -6.52 -4.01 5.71
CA PHE A 19 -5.55 -2.97 5.38
C PHE A 19 -6.08 -1.96 4.35
N ALA A 20 -6.98 -2.33 3.45
CA ALA A 20 -7.62 -1.36 2.55
C ALA A 20 -8.55 -0.40 3.33
N ILE A 21 -9.24 -0.91 4.35
CA ILE A 21 -9.97 -0.08 5.31
C ILE A 21 -8.99 0.80 6.10
N GLY A 22 -7.83 0.26 6.49
CA GLY A 22 -6.74 1.02 7.12
C GLY A 22 -6.23 2.19 6.27
N VAL A 23 -6.06 2.00 4.96
CA VAL A 23 -5.72 3.09 4.01
C VAL A 23 -6.79 4.18 4.05
N MET A 24 -8.06 3.81 4.06
CA MET A 24 -9.16 4.77 4.19
C MET A 24 -9.10 5.50 5.54
N MET A 25 -8.80 4.82 6.65
CA MET A 25 -8.61 5.46 7.96
C MET A 25 -7.47 6.49 7.96
N ILE A 26 -6.38 6.22 7.23
CA ILE A 26 -5.27 7.18 7.08
C ILE A 26 -5.78 8.48 6.44
N HIS A 27 -6.41 8.38 5.27
CA HIS A 27 -6.80 9.56 4.49
C HIS A 27 -8.00 10.31 5.06
N THR A 28 -8.90 9.59 5.74
CA THR A 28 -10.04 10.20 6.45
C THR A 28 -9.65 10.71 7.85
N ARG A 29 -8.38 10.57 8.27
CA ARG A 29 -7.90 10.86 9.63
C ARG A 29 -8.85 10.33 10.70
N ALA A 30 -9.31 9.10 10.51
CA ALA A 30 -10.34 8.48 11.34
C ALA A 30 -9.95 8.59 12.82
N LEU A 31 -10.95 8.82 13.68
CA LEU A 31 -10.81 8.91 15.14
C LEU A 31 -10.05 10.14 15.68
N GLU A 32 -9.46 10.99 14.83
CA GLU A 32 -8.74 12.19 15.29
C GLU A 32 -9.60 13.16 16.10
N SER A 33 -10.84 13.38 15.68
CA SER A 33 -11.81 14.23 16.39
C SER A 33 -12.24 13.67 17.74
N VAL A 34 -12.01 12.38 18.00
CA VAL A 34 -12.29 11.74 19.29
C VAL A 34 -11.07 11.84 20.20
N ASN A 35 -9.91 11.41 19.69
CA ASN A 35 -8.66 11.44 20.44
C ASN A 35 -7.45 11.40 19.47
N LYS A 36 -6.53 12.35 19.62
CA LYS A 36 -5.32 12.44 18.79
C LYS A 36 -4.38 11.24 18.94
N ASP A 37 -4.26 10.69 20.13
CA ASP A 37 -3.42 9.50 20.39
C ASP A 37 -4.04 8.25 19.79
N LEU A 38 -5.38 8.16 19.76
CA LEU A 38 -6.07 7.06 19.07
C LEU A 38 -5.85 7.14 17.55
N TRP A 39 -5.94 8.33 16.96
CA TRP A 39 -5.58 8.55 15.56
C TRP A 39 -4.10 8.25 15.28
N MET A 40 -3.22 8.62 16.19
CA MET A 40 -1.79 8.34 16.08
C MET A 40 -1.52 6.82 16.11
N ALA A 41 -2.09 6.08 17.06
CA ALA A 41 -1.95 4.63 17.15
C ALA A 41 -2.54 3.88 15.95
N THR A 42 -3.63 4.39 15.38
CA THR A 42 -4.32 3.78 14.25
C THR A 42 -3.78 4.28 12.91
N SER A 43 -4.20 5.47 12.46
CA SER A 43 -3.85 6.06 11.16
C SER A 43 -2.37 6.36 11.00
N MET A 44 -1.65 6.83 12.03
CA MET A 44 -0.20 7.05 11.92
C MET A 44 0.64 5.83 12.32
N GLY A 45 0.02 4.80 12.91
CA GLY A 45 0.68 3.59 13.40
C GLY A 45 0.25 2.36 12.60
N ILE A 46 -0.62 1.53 13.17
CA ILE A 46 -0.96 0.19 12.62
C ILE A 46 -1.41 0.26 11.16
N CYS A 47 -2.20 1.25 10.77
CA CYS A 47 -2.70 1.38 9.40
C CYS A 47 -1.57 1.62 8.39
N ARG A 48 -0.42 2.17 8.81
CA ARG A 48 0.75 2.41 7.94
C ARG A 48 1.41 1.11 7.47
N LEU A 49 1.11 -0.03 8.09
CA LEU A 49 1.54 -1.35 7.60
C LEU A 49 0.79 -1.81 6.34
N ALA A 50 -0.27 -1.11 5.92
CA ALA A 50 -1.10 -1.52 4.78
C ALA A 50 -0.31 -1.64 3.48
N VAL A 51 0.45 -0.61 3.12
CA VAL A 51 1.20 -0.58 1.87
C VAL A 51 2.37 -1.57 1.86
N PRO A 52 3.23 -1.63 2.91
CA PRO A 52 4.20 -2.71 3.08
C PRO A 52 3.60 -4.11 2.91
N PHE A 53 2.46 -4.36 3.55
CA PHE A 53 1.76 -5.64 3.44
C PHE A 53 1.32 -5.94 2.00
N PHE A 54 0.73 -4.96 1.29
CA PHE A 54 0.32 -5.14 -0.11
C PHE A 54 1.50 -5.43 -1.04
N PHE A 55 2.65 -4.77 -0.84
CA PHE A 55 3.88 -5.06 -1.59
C PHE A 55 4.40 -6.47 -1.33
N ILE A 56 4.45 -6.90 -0.06
CA ILE A 56 4.87 -8.27 0.32
C ILE A 56 3.96 -9.32 -0.31
N VAL A 57 2.64 -9.14 -0.22
CA VAL A 57 1.66 -10.03 -0.86
C VAL A 57 1.95 -10.15 -2.35
N SER A 58 2.15 -9.02 -3.02
CA SER A 58 2.41 -8.98 -4.47
C SER A 58 3.71 -9.70 -4.84
N GLY A 59 4.79 -9.46 -4.09
CA GLY A 59 6.10 -10.10 -4.29
C GLY A 59 6.08 -11.60 -4.06
N TYR A 60 5.41 -12.06 -2.99
CA TYR A 60 5.28 -13.49 -2.68
C TYR A 60 4.58 -14.25 -3.81
N PHE A 61 3.44 -13.75 -4.25
CA PHE A 61 2.70 -14.43 -5.32
C PHE A 61 3.37 -14.28 -6.68
N LEU A 62 4.08 -13.17 -6.95
CA LEU A 62 4.87 -13.00 -8.17
C LEU A 62 5.97 -14.05 -8.25
N TYR A 63 6.75 -14.22 -7.18
CA TYR A 63 7.86 -15.18 -7.16
C TYR A 63 7.40 -16.62 -7.43
N LYS A 64 6.25 -17.04 -6.89
CA LYS A 64 5.67 -18.37 -7.18
C LYS A 64 5.44 -18.67 -8.66
N ARG A 65 5.27 -17.64 -9.48
CA ARG A 65 4.97 -17.76 -10.91
C ARG A 65 6.06 -17.15 -11.80
N ILE A 66 7.14 -16.60 -11.24
CA ILE A 66 8.09 -15.77 -11.98
C ILE A 66 8.85 -16.54 -13.07
N GLN A 67 9.02 -17.86 -12.89
CA GLN A 67 9.66 -18.74 -13.88
C GLN A 67 8.73 -19.09 -15.06
N SER A 68 7.44 -18.76 -14.97
CA SER A 68 6.53 -18.89 -16.11
C SER A 68 6.95 -17.95 -17.24
N PRO A 69 6.95 -18.40 -18.51
CA PRO A 69 7.28 -17.55 -19.66
C PRO A 69 6.31 -16.38 -19.82
N LYS A 70 5.10 -16.48 -19.26
CA LYS A 70 4.07 -15.42 -19.29
C LYS A 70 4.32 -14.30 -18.28
N GLU A 71 5.25 -14.48 -17.34
CA GLU A 71 5.56 -13.51 -16.28
C GLU A 71 6.89 -12.80 -16.59
N PRO A 72 7.03 -11.50 -16.24
CA PRO A 72 6.08 -10.65 -15.49
C PRO A 72 4.96 -10.03 -16.34
N SER A 73 4.95 -10.24 -17.66
CA SER A 73 4.08 -9.52 -18.61
C SER A 73 2.60 -9.63 -18.29
N THR A 74 2.14 -10.79 -17.82
CA THR A 74 0.74 -11.00 -17.41
C THR A 74 0.38 -10.15 -16.20
N THR A 75 1.24 -10.13 -15.17
CA THR A 75 1.04 -9.31 -13.97
C THR A 75 1.07 -7.82 -14.32
N LEU A 76 2.06 -7.38 -15.11
CA LEU A 76 2.20 -5.99 -15.54
C LEU A 76 1.00 -5.52 -16.35
N LYS A 77 0.56 -6.30 -17.35
CA LYS A 77 -0.61 -5.96 -18.17
C LYS A 77 -1.87 -5.77 -17.32
N ARG A 78 -2.12 -6.66 -16.37
CA ARG A 78 -3.26 -6.53 -15.45
C ARG A 78 -3.17 -5.26 -14.62
N LEU A 79 -2.01 -4.99 -14.00
CA LEU A 79 -1.82 -3.81 -13.16
C LEU A 79 -1.92 -2.51 -13.96
N LEU A 80 -1.39 -2.47 -15.18
CA LEU A 80 -1.51 -1.31 -16.09
C LEU A 80 -2.97 -1.04 -16.45
N ILE A 81 -3.74 -2.07 -16.83
CA ILE A 81 -5.18 -1.94 -17.11
C ILE A 81 -5.92 -1.41 -15.87
N LEU A 82 -5.65 -1.98 -14.70
CA LEU A 82 -6.26 -1.53 -13.45
C LEU A 82 -5.92 -0.07 -13.15
N TYR A 83 -4.63 0.30 -13.24
CA TYR A 83 -4.15 1.65 -12.98
C TYR A 83 -4.81 2.68 -13.90
N PHE A 84 -4.71 2.49 -15.22
CA PHE A 84 -5.26 3.45 -16.17
C PHE A 84 -6.79 3.51 -16.17
N ALA A 85 -7.47 2.39 -15.88
CA ALA A 85 -8.92 2.42 -15.69
C ALA A 85 -9.32 3.30 -14.50
N TRP A 86 -8.62 3.19 -13.37
CA TRP A 86 -8.88 4.03 -12.21
C TRP A 86 -8.45 5.48 -12.40
N VAL A 87 -7.31 5.74 -13.06
CA VAL A 87 -6.92 7.11 -13.45
C VAL A 87 -7.99 7.77 -14.33
N LEU A 88 -8.56 7.04 -15.29
CA LEU A 88 -9.66 7.55 -16.12
C LEU A 88 -10.90 7.88 -15.27
N ILE A 89 -11.28 6.99 -14.35
CA ILE A 89 -12.40 7.24 -13.44
C ILE A 89 -12.13 8.47 -12.57
N GLU A 90 -10.94 8.59 -11.97
CA GLU A 90 -10.55 9.77 -11.19
C GLU A 90 -10.59 11.04 -12.05
N SER A 91 -10.14 10.97 -13.31
CA SER A 91 -10.12 12.12 -14.22
C SER A 91 -11.52 12.64 -14.56
N ILE A 92 -12.47 11.71 -14.75
CA ILE A 92 -13.88 12.06 -15.03
C ILE A 92 -14.55 12.57 -13.76
N THR A 93 -14.38 11.88 -12.64
CA THR A 93 -15.08 12.19 -11.38
C THR A 93 -14.53 13.42 -10.66
N LEU A 94 -13.24 13.69 -10.81
CA LEU A 94 -12.52 14.81 -10.19
C LEU A 94 -12.11 15.85 -11.25
N PHE A 95 -12.92 16.04 -12.29
CA PHE A 95 -12.62 16.94 -13.40
C PHE A 95 -12.20 18.37 -12.97
N PRO A 96 -12.82 19.00 -11.96
CA PRO A 96 -12.35 20.31 -11.47
C PRO A 96 -10.89 20.30 -10.98
N ILE A 97 -10.45 19.20 -10.35
CA ILE A 97 -9.05 19.03 -9.91
C ILE A 97 -8.15 18.87 -11.13
N VAL A 98 -8.60 18.12 -12.15
CA VAL A 98 -7.86 17.96 -13.42
C VAL A 98 -7.54 19.30 -14.06
N LEU A 99 -8.51 20.23 -14.12
CA LEU A 99 -8.28 21.57 -14.66
C LEU A 99 -7.16 22.32 -13.92
N GLY A 100 -7.01 22.10 -12.61
CA GLY A 100 -5.89 22.63 -11.84
C GLY A 100 -4.54 22.00 -12.21
N ILE A 101 -4.51 20.67 -12.39
CA ILE A 101 -3.29 19.93 -12.80
C ILE A 101 -2.79 20.40 -14.15
N LEU A 102 -3.70 20.66 -15.10
CA LEU A 102 -3.35 21.04 -16.47
C LEU A 102 -2.66 22.42 -16.56
N LYS A 103 -2.61 23.18 -15.46
CA LYS A 103 -1.83 24.43 -15.35
C LYS A 103 -0.35 24.20 -15.02
N LEU A 104 0.04 22.97 -14.66
CA LEU A 104 1.43 22.62 -14.34
C LEU A 104 2.27 22.48 -15.62
N PRO A 105 3.61 22.55 -15.51
CA PRO A 105 4.50 22.18 -16.62
C PRO A 105 4.19 20.78 -17.15
N LEU A 106 4.27 20.58 -18.47
CA LEU A 106 3.89 19.33 -19.14
C LEU A 106 4.53 18.08 -18.51
N ILE A 107 5.82 18.17 -18.16
CA ILE A 107 6.54 17.07 -17.51
C ILE A 107 5.91 16.69 -16.15
N MET A 108 5.47 17.67 -15.37
CA MET A 108 4.82 17.43 -14.08
C MET A 108 3.43 16.83 -14.25
N ILE A 109 2.69 17.23 -15.30
CA ILE A 109 1.42 16.62 -15.66
C ILE A 109 1.63 15.13 -15.95
N ILE A 110 2.59 14.80 -16.82
CA ILE A 110 2.90 13.42 -17.20
C ILE A 110 3.29 12.60 -15.97
N ILE A 111 4.22 13.10 -15.15
CA ILE A 111 4.66 12.43 -13.93
C ILE A 111 3.48 12.21 -12.97
N ARG A 112 2.60 13.20 -12.79
CA ARG A 112 1.45 13.10 -11.89
C ARG A 112 0.48 11.99 -12.33
N PHE A 113 0.07 12.00 -13.59
CA PHE A 113 -0.84 10.99 -14.12
C PHE A 113 -0.22 9.59 -14.19
N LEU A 114 1.09 9.46 -14.43
CA LEU A 114 1.77 8.17 -14.50
C LEU A 114 2.12 7.58 -13.13
N LEU A 115 2.42 8.41 -12.13
CA LEU A 115 2.95 7.93 -10.85
C LEU A 115 1.96 7.98 -9.70
N ILE A 116 0.99 8.90 -9.69
CA ILE A 116 0.12 9.09 -8.51
C ILE A 116 -1.38 9.23 -8.84
N GLY A 117 -1.73 9.43 -10.11
CA GLY A 117 -3.11 9.69 -10.55
C GLY A 117 -3.56 11.12 -10.30
N VAL A 118 -4.88 11.35 -10.29
CA VAL A 118 -5.49 12.67 -10.08
C VAL A 118 -5.62 12.95 -8.58
N SER A 119 -6.07 11.96 -7.81
CA SER A 119 -6.26 12.08 -6.36
C SER A 119 -4.95 11.98 -5.58
N GLY A 120 -3.92 11.38 -6.18
CA GLY A 120 -2.66 11.06 -5.51
C GLY A 120 -2.63 9.70 -4.82
N SER A 121 -3.75 8.97 -4.73
CA SER A 121 -3.80 7.69 -3.99
C SER A 121 -3.29 6.48 -4.75
N LEU A 122 -3.24 6.51 -6.09
CA LEU A 122 -2.91 5.35 -6.93
C LEU A 122 -1.42 5.01 -6.97
N TRP A 123 -0.61 5.74 -6.21
CA TRP A 123 0.85 5.65 -6.22
C TRP A 123 1.39 4.27 -5.88
N TYR A 124 0.71 3.49 -5.02
CA TYR A 124 1.16 2.14 -4.69
C TYR A 124 1.09 1.22 -5.92
N ILE A 125 0.04 1.32 -6.75
CA ILE A 125 -0.10 0.50 -7.96
C ILE A 125 1.00 0.88 -8.98
N ALA A 126 1.23 2.18 -9.19
CA ALA A 126 2.31 2.64 -10.08
C ALA A 126 3.68 2.18 -9.59
N SER A 127 3.96 2.32 -8.30
CA SER A 127 5.20 1.88 -7.65
C SER A 127 5.40 0.37 -7.78
N LEU A 128 4.32 -0.41 -7.65
CA LEU A 128 4.35 -1.87 -7.86
C LEU A 128 4.66 -2.22 -9.32
N ILE A 129 4.07 -1.53 -10.30
CA ILE A 129 4.33 -1.75 -11.74
C ILE A 129 5.82 -1.52 -12.03
N ILE A 130 6.35 -0.36 -11.63
CA ILE A 130 7.75 0.01 -11.85
C ILE A 130 8.69 -1.00 -11.19
N THR A 131 8.39 -1.38 -9.94
CA THR A 131 9.18 -2.35 -9.19
C THR A 131 9.18 -3.71 -9.85
N ILE A 132 8.02 -4.25 -10.24
CA ILE A 132 7.94 -5.55 -10.92
C ILE A 132 8.75 -5.53 -12.21
N PHE A 133 8.65 -4.46 -12.99
CA PHE A 133 9.42 -4.30 -14.22
C PHE A 133 10.94 -4.38 -13.98
N ILE A 134 11.43 -3.73 -12.93
CA ILE A 134 12.86 -3.69 -12.58
C ILE A 134 13.34 -5.02 -11.96
N ILE A 135 12.60 -5.58 -11.01
CA ILE A 135 13.08 -6.74 -10.24
C ILE A 135 12.89 -8.07 -10.97
N ALA A 136 11.91 -8.19 -11.87
CA ALA A 136 11.55 -9.47 -12.48
C ALA A 136 12.71 -10.15 -13.23
N PRO A 137 13.53 -9.46 -14.05
CA PRO A 137 14.71 -10.06 -14.69
C PRO A 137 15.72 -10.60 -13.68
N LEU A 138 15.89 -9.91 -12.54
CA LEU A 138 16.81 -10.29 -11.47
C LEU A 138 16.27 -11.47 -10.66
N LEU A 139 14.96 -11.50 -10.39
CA LEU A 139 14.29 -12.64 -9.74
C LEU A 139 14.38 -13.91 -10.59
N LYS A 140 14.27 -13.83 -11.92
CA LYS A 140 14.45 -14.98 -12.82
C LYS A 140 15.86 -15.56 -12.73
N LYS A 141 16.86 -14.71 -12.51
CA LYS A 141 18.28 -15.08 -12.32
C LYS A 141 18.64 -15.40 -10.86
N ASP A 142 17.63 -15.58 -10.00
CA ASP A 142 17.77 -15.86 -8.57
C ASP A 142 18.57 -14.82 -7.76
N LYS A 143 18.62 -13.56 -8.23
CA LYS A 143 19.38 -12.46 -7.61
C LYS A 143 18.58 -11.75 -6.51
N ILE A 144 17.97 -12.52 -5.62
CA ILE A 144 17.12 -11.97 -4.56
C ILE A 144 17.89 -11.19 -3.48
N LEU A 145 19.11 -11.62 -3.15
CA LEU A 145 19.91 -10.98 -2.11
C LEU A 145 20.37 -9.56 -2.52
N PRO A 146 20.92 -9.33 -3.74
CA PRO A 146 21.18 -7.97 -4.22
C PRO A 146 19.95 -7.06 -4.19
N LEU A 147 18.78 -7.58 -4.57
CA LEU A 147 17.52 -6.82 -4.54
C LEU A 147 17.15 -6.37 -3.13
N LEU A 148 17.36 -7.23 -2.12
CA LEU A 148 17.12 -6.88 -0.73
C LEU A 148 18.12 -5.84 -0.21
N ILE A 149 19.40 -5.97 -0.54
CA ILE A 149 20.44 -5.00 -0.13
C ILE A 149 20.11 -3.61 -0.71
N ILE A 150 19.84 -3.54 -2.02
CA ILE A 150 19.46 -2.29 -2.68
C ILE A 150 18.15 -1.75 -2.08
N GLY A 151 17.16 -2.61 -1.87
CA GLY A 151 15.89 -2.24 -1.25
C GLY A 151 16.06 -1.66 0.16
N ILE A 152 16.93 -2.22 1.00
CA ILE A 152 17.23 -1.69 2.33
C ILE A 152 17.87 -0.31 2.23
N ILE A 153 18.87 -0.14 1.35
CA ILE A 153 19.54 1.16 1.16
C ILE A 153 18.54 2.23 0.72
N LEU A 154 17.69 1.91 -0.27
CA LEU A 154 16.65 2.80 -0.75
C LEU A 154 15.64 3.14 0.36
N PHE A 155 15.17 2.13 1.11
CA PHE A 155 14.22 2.35 2.19
C PHE A 155 14.81 3.26 3.27
N LEU A 156 16.06 3.03 3.70
CA LEU A 156 16.72 3.86 4.70
C LEU A 156 16.89 5.31 4.22
N PHE A 157 17.23 5.49 2.94
CA PHE A 157 17.30 6.82 2.33
C PHE A 157 15.92 7.50 2.31
N GLY A 158 14.88 6.82 1.85
CA GLY A 158 13.50 7.34 1.86
C GLY A 158 13.01 7.67 3.28
N ALA A 159 13.29 6.79 4.24
CA ALA A 159 12.95 6.99 5.65
C ALA A 159 13.65 8.23 6.23
N SER A 160 14.91 8.48 5.85
CA SER A 160 15.63 9.71 6.24
C SER A 160 15.02 10.98 5.65
N ALA A 161 14.31 10.87 4.52
CA ALA A 161 13.64 11.99 3.85
C ALA A 161 12.16 12.19 4.28
N ASP A 162 11.61 11.23 5.03
CA ASP A 162 10.21 11.15 5.48
C ASP A 162 10.11 11.04 7.01
N THR A 163 9.97 9.82 7.54
CA THR A 163 9.64 9.54 8.94
C THR A 163 10.74 9.91 9.94
N TYR A 164 12.00 9.96 9.50
CA TYR A 164 13.14 10.35 10.34
C TYR A 164 13.75 11.69 9.93
N TYR A 165 13.04 12.47 9.10
CA TYR A 165 13.52 13.73 8.53
C TYR A 165 14.15 14.68 9.57
N GLY A 166 13.54 14.81 10.74
CA GLY A 166 14.02 15.65 11.85
C GLY A 166 15.44 15.30 12.33
N LEU A 167 15.85 14.03 12.23
CA LEU A 167 17.19 13.59 12.63
C LEU A 167 18.25 13.95 11.60
N PHE A 168 17.91 13.98 10.31
CA PHE A 168 18.88 14.09 9.22
C PHE A 168 18.94 15.48 8.59
N MET A 169 17.86 16.28 8.67
CA MET A 169 17.77 17.58 7.99
C MET A 169 18.85 18.60 8.40
N LYS A 170 19.45 18.46 9.59
CA LYS A 170 20.53 19.32 10.11
C LYS A 170 21.92 18.70 10.00
N THR A 171 22.04 17.55 9.35
CA THR A 171 23.31 16.83 9.16
C THR A 171 23.89 17.10 7.76
N MET A 172 25.05 16.49 7.44
CA MET A 172 25.63 16.54 6.10
C MET A 172 24.71 15.96 5.01
N LEU A 173 23.75 15.10 5.37
CA LEU A 173 22.75 14.57 4.44
C LEU A 173 21.60 15.54 4.15
N GLY A 174 21.47 16.63 4.94
CA GLY A 174 20.38 17.59 4.83
C GLY A 174 20.19 18.17 3.42
N PRO A 175 21.25 18.67 2.73
CA PRO A 175 21.13 19.18 1.37
C PRO A 175 20.67 18.13 0.36
N VAL A 176 21.17 16.90 0.45
CA VAL A 176 20.78 15.79 -0.43
C VAL A 176 19.31 15.43 -0.24
N ILE A 177 18.86 15.31 1.02
CA ILE A 177 17.47 15.03 1.37
C ILE A 177 16.54 16.14 0.88
N LYS A 178 16.94 17.42 1.02
CA LYS A 178 16.16 18.56 0.51
C LYS A 178 16.05 18.54 -1.00
N GLY A 179 17.16 18.31 -1.71
CA GLY A 179 17.17 18.17 -3.17
C GLY A 179 16.30 17.02 -3.65
N TYR A 180 16.37 15.87 -2.98
CA TYR A 180 15.50 14.73 -3.26
C TYR A 180 14.02 15.09 -3.05
N ASN A 181 13.66 15.69 -1.91
CA ASN A 181 12.29 16.12 -1.61
C ASN A 181 11.76 17.22 -2.55
N ALA A 182 12.62 17.98 -3.24
CA ALA A 182 12.20 18.98 -4.20
C ALA A 182 11.78 18.36 -5.55
N ILE A 183 12.29 17.17 -5.87
CA ILE A 183 12.04 16.48 -7.14
C ILE A 183 11.06 15.32 -6.95
N ALA A 184 11.17 14.61 -5.83
CA ALA A 184 10.29 13.51 -5.49
C ALA A 184 8.90 14.03 -5.14
N LEU A 185 7.85 13.44 -5.74
CA LEU A 185 6.47 13.73 -5.38
C LEU A 185 6.20 13.40 -3.91
N LEU A 186 6.64 12.21 -3.47
CA LEU A 186 6.70 11.76 -2.09
C LEU A 186 7.92 10.84 -1.93
N PRO A 187 8.59 10.81 -0.76
CA PRO A 187 9.81 10.03 -0.55
C PRO A 187 9.68 8.52 -0.79
N GLN A 188 8.49 7.95 -0.58
CA GLN A 188 8.25 6.52 -0.66
C GLN A 188 7.90 6.01 -2.08
N ILE A 189 7.58 6.93 -3.02
CA ILE A 189 7.08 6.57 -4.35
C ILE A 189 8.16 5.92 -5.23
N GLY A 190 7.71 5.11 -6.18
CA GLY A 190 8.57 4.49 -7.19
C GLY A 190 9.14 3.20 -6.67
N ILE A 191 10.46 3.08 -6.59
CA ILE A 191 11.15 1.89 -6.07
C ILE A 191 11.58 2.01 -4.60
N VAL A 192 11.45 3.20 -4.01
CA VAL A 192 12.14 3.52 -2.75
C VAL A 192 11.64 2.67 -1.58
N GLU A 193 10.32 2.60 -1.38
CA GLU A 193 9.72 1.70 -0.39
C GLU A 193 9.44 0.30 -0.96
N SER A 194 8.92 0.27 -2.18
CA SER A 194 8.34 -0.90 -2.82
C SER A 194 9.38 -2.00 -3.14
N MET A 195 10.61 -1.64 -3.52
CA MET A 195 11.64 -2.62 -3.87
C MET A 195 11.96 -3.54 -2.70
N LEU A 196 12.08 -2.98 -1.49
CA LEU A 196 12.30 -3.75 -0.28
C LEU A 196 11.16 -4.73 -0.04
N PHE A 197 9.94 -4.24 0.12
CA PHE A 197 8.81 -5.07 0.53
C PHE A 197 8.38 -6.10 -0.52
N VAL A 198 8.45 -5.77 -1.82
CA VAL A 198 8.19 -6.74 -2.89
C VAL A 198 9.28 -7.84 -2.88
N SER A 199 10.55 -7.47 -2.67
CA SER A 199 11.64 -8.45 -2.56
C SER A 199 11.54 -9.32 -1.31
N MET A 200 11.08 -8.77 -0.19
CA MET A 200 10.79 -9.54 1.03
C MET A 200 9.67 -10.56 0.80
N GLY A 201 8.61 -10.18 0.08
CA GLY A 201 7.58 -11.13 -0.35
C GLY A 201 8.17 -12.29 -1.17
N ALA A 202 9.02 -11.97 -2.14
CA ALA A 202 9.72 -12.99 -2.92
C ALA A 202 10.62 -13.89 -2.04
N LEU A 203 11.28 -13.32 -1.03
CA LEU A 203 12.18 -14.04 -0.11
C LEU A 203 11.40 -15.06 0.71
N ILE A 204 10.26 -14.64 1.26
CA ILE A 204 9.35 -15.51 2.01
C ILE A 204 8.91 -16.68 1.15
N SER A 205 8.60 -16.45 -0.13
CA SER A 205 8.22 -17.51 -1.07
C SER A 205 9.40 -18.43 -1.41
N LYS A 206 10.59 -17.88 -1.68
CA LYS A 206 11.77 -18.64 -2.10
C LYS A 206 12.20 -19.64 -1.04
N TYR A 207 12.38 -19.16 0.20
CA TYR A 207 12.90 -19.97 1.29
C TYR A 207 11.82 -20.65 2.11
N LYS A 208 10.55 -20.53 1.68
CA LYS A 208 9.37 -21.04 2.39
C LYS A 208 9.39 -20.62 3.86
N LEU A 209 9.66 -19.34 4.12
CA LEU A 209 9.80 -18.84 5.49
C LEU A 209 8.52 -19.03 6.31
N ASN A 210 7.38 -19.13 5.64
CA ASN A 210 6.12 -19.50 6.27
C ASN A 210 6.17 -20.89 6.93
N GLU A 211 6.86 -21.87 6.35
CA GLU A 211 6.99 -23.21 6.97
C GLU A 211 8.03 -23.22 8.10
N ARG A 212 9.02 -22.32 8.05
CA ARG A 212 10.16 -22.28 9.00
C ARG A 212 9.86 -21.47 10.25
N ILE A 213 9.11 -20.38 10.14
CA ILE A 213 8.83 -19.45 11.24
C ILE A 213 7.48 -19.81 11.88
N LYS A 214 7.55 -20.55 13.00
CA LYS A 214 6.36 -21.05 13.71
C LYS A 214 5.64 -20.00 14.56
N ASN A 215 6.39 -19.08 15.18
CA ASN A 215 5.87 -18.10 16.13
C ASN A 215 5.52 -16.74 15.51
N SER A 216 5.22 -16.71 14.21
CA SER A 216 4.98 -15.46 13.46
C SER A 216 3.82 -14.62 14.01
N GLY A 217 2.80 -15.24 14.61
CA GLY A 217 1.70 -14.50 15.26
C GLY A 217 2.17 -13.67 16.46
N LEU A 218 2.93 -14.30 17.37
CA LEU A 218 3.50 -13.61 18.53
C LEU A 218 4.51 -12.53 18.09
N LEU A 219 5.38 -12.84 17.14
CA LEU A 219 6.34 -11.88 16.59
C LEU A 219 5.62 -10.68 15.92
N SER A 220 4.50 -10.93 15.24
CA SER A 220 3.68 -9.85 14.68
C SER A 220 3.19 -8.89 15.77
N ILE A 221 2.68 -9.42 16.89
CA ILE A 221 2.20 -8.60 18.02
C ILE A 221 3.34 -7.77 18.61
N ILE A 222 4.49 -8.41 18.87
CA ILE A 222 5.67 -7.73 19.42
C ILE A 222 6.09 -6.56 18.51
N PHE A 223 6.23 -6.80 17.21
CA PHE A 223 6.67 -5.75 16.29
C PHE A 223 5.60 -4.71 15.96
N ILE A 224 4.31 -5.02 16.13
CA ILE A 224 3.24 -4.00 16.15
C ILE A 224 3.39 -3.09 17.37
N ILE A 225 3.72 -3.62 18.55
CA ILE A 225 3.99 -2.80 19.74
C ILE A 225 5.22 -1.92 19.51
N VAL A 226 6.30 -2.47 18.95
CA VAL A 226 7.49 -1.68 18.59
C VAL A 226 7.13 -0.57 17.60
N LEU A 227 6.33 -0.86 16.57
CA LEU A 227 5.83 0.15 15.63
C LEU A 227 5.04 1.25 16.32
N LEU A 228 4.18 0.90 17.27
CA LEU A 228 3.40 1.89 18.02
C LEU A 228 4.33 2.77 18.86
N VAL A 229 5.27 2.19 19.59
CA VAL A 229 6.27 2.95 20.37
C VAL A 229 7.05 3.90 19.45
N GLU A 230 7.55 3.40 18.31
CA GLU A 230 8.27 4.19 17.32
C GLU A 230 7.40 5.32 16.75
N THR A 231 6.13 5.03 16.43
CA THR A 231 5.13 6.01 15.96
C THR A 231 4.98 7.15 16.97
N PHE A 232 4.74 6.82 18.24
CA PHE A 232 4.55 7.84 19.27
C PHE A 232 5.82 8.66 19.51
N ILE A 233 6.98 8.01 19.60
CA ILE A 233 8.27 8.71 19.80
C ILE A 233 8.51 9.71 18.68
N LEU A 234 8.41 9.28 17.41
CA LEU A 234 8.79 10.13 16.28
C LEU A 234 7.80 11.26 16.02
N ASN A 235 6.50 11.00 16.18
CA ASN A 235 5.47 12.01 15.91
C ASN A 235 5.31 13.00 17.08
N LYS A 236 5.43 12.57 18.35
CA LYS A 236 5.32 13.47 19.51
C LYS A 236 6.54 14.34 19.71
N SER A 237 7.73 13.87 19.33
CA SER A 237 8.98 14.64 19.40
C SER A 237 9.16 15.62 18.23
N GLY A 238 8.27 15.59 17.22
CA GLY A 238 8.39 16.42 16.02
C GLY A 238 9.50 15.99 15.07
N ILE A 239 10.06 14.79 15.23
CA ILE A 239 11.07 14.23 14.32
C ILE A 239 10.44 13.86 12.97
N ALA A 240 9.25 13.24 13.01
CA ALA A 240 8.58 12.77 11.81
C ALA A 240 8.05 13.94 10.97
N LYS A 241 8.43 13.98 9.69
CA LYS A 241 7.78 14.87 8.71
C LYS A 241 6.43 14.31 8.28
N ASP A 242 6.37 12.99 8.10
CA ASP A 242 5.16 12.19 7.90
C ASP A 242 5.43 10.77 8.46
N ALA A 243 4.43 9.89 8.42
CA ALA A 243 4.43 8.58 9.05
C ALA A 243 4.39 7.45 8.01
N ASN A 244 5.20 7.53 6.94
CA ASN A 244 5.11 6.57 5.83
C ASN A 244 6.12 5.41 5.91
N MET A 245 7.30 5.63 6.50
CA MET A 245 8.46 4.74 6.34
C MET A 245 9.14 4.36 7.67
N TYR A 246 8.37 3.76 8.59
CA TYR A 246 8.88 3.27 9.87
C TYR A 246 9.86 2.10 9.72
N LEU A 247 10.98 2.10 10.45
CA LEU A 247 11.93 0.99 10.44
C LEU A 247 11.31 -0.31 10.99
N SER A 248 10.45 -0.20 12.01
CA SER A 248 9.72 -1.36 12.55
C SER A 248 8.80 -2.04 11.51
N SER A 249 8.36 -1.32 10.48
CA SER A 249 7.53 -1.89 9.40
C SER A 249 8.27 -2.94 8.58
N ILE A 250 9.61 -2.83 8.47
CA ILE A 250 10.49 -3.81 7.82
C ILE A 250 10.33 -5.18 8.47
N ILE A 251 10.00 -5.24 9.77
CA ILE A 251 9.89 -6.47 10.53
C ILE A 251 8.42 -6.86 10.77
N ALA A 252 7.56 -5.90 11.12
CA ALA A 252 6.16 -6.14 11.43
C ALA A 252 5.39 -6.69 10.22
N ALA A 253 5.52 -6.08 9.03
CA ALA A 253 4.73 -6.46 7.87
C ALA A 253 5.03 -7.89 7.36
N PRO A 254 6.30 -8.34 7.27
CA PRO A 254 6.61 -9.74 6.95
C PRO A 254 6.05 -10.74 7.95
N PHE A 255 6.12 -10.48 9.26
CA PHE A 255 5.58 -11.41 10.24
C PHE A 255 4.05 -11.53 10.16
N ILE A 256 3.35 -10.41 9.95
CA ILE A 256 1.90 -10.41 9.72
C ILE A 256 1.56 -11.25 8.49
N PHE A 257 2.30 -11.08 7.40
CA PHE A 257 2.11 -11.86 6.19
C PHE A 257 2.39 -13.36 6.41
N ILE A 258 3.50 -13.70 7.07
CA ILE A 258 3.84 -15.10 7.37
C ILE A 258 2.76 -15.75 8.24
N TRP A 259 2.33 -15.08 9.30
CA TRP A 259 1.21 -15.53 10.13
C TRP A 259 -0.05 -15.78 9.29
N ALA A 260 -0.41 -14.84 8.41
CA ALA A 260 -1.57 -14.98 7.54
C ALA A 260 -1.45 -16.17 6.57
N THR A 261 -0.26 -16.47 6.06
CA THR A 261 -0.03 -17.65 5.21
C THR A 261 -0.11 -18.98 5.95
N ASN A 262 0.13 -18.98 7.26
CA ASN A 262 0.10 -20.17 8.12
C ASN A 262 -1.25 -20.38 8.80
N TYR A 263 -2.19 -19.44 8.67
CA TYR A 263 -3.48 -19.52 9.33
C TYR A 263 -4.32 -20.67 8.75
N LYS A 264 -4.55 -21.70 9.57
CA LYS A 264 -5.14 -22.97 9.12
C LYS A 264 -6.67 -22.99 9.08
N LYS A 265 -7.37 -22.01 9.68
CA LYS A 265 -8.84 -22.05 9.66
C LYS A 265 -9.34 -21.77 8.24
N ASN A 266 -10.26 -22.60 7.80
CA ASN A 266 -10.81 -22.51 6.45
C ASN A 266 -11.70 -21.27 6.33
N ILE A 267 -11.38 -20.38 5.38
CA ILE A 267 -12.22 -19.25 5.01
C ILE A 267 -12.81 -19.57 3.64
N SER A 268 -14.14 -19.53 3.53
CA SER A 268 -14.82 -19.97 2.31
C SER A 268 -14.33 -19.21 1.07
N ARG A 269 -14.32 -19.90 -0.08
CA ARG A 269 -13.89 -19.30 -1.35
C ARG A 269 -14.70 -18.06 -1.71
N LYS A 270 -16.00 -18.05 -1.38
CA LYS A 270 -16.90 -16.90 -1.57
C LYS A 270 -16.43 -15.68 -0.77
N VAL A 271 -16.14 -15.85 0.52
CA VAL A 271 -15.66 -14.77 1.41
C VAL A 271 -14.34 -14.21 0.91
N CYS A 272 -13.38 -15.05 0.57
CA CYS A 272 -12.09 -14.56 0.11
C CYS A 272 -12.16 -13.85 -1.25
N THR A 273 -13.04 -14.27 -2.17
CA THR A 273 -13.32 -13.49 -3.40
C THR A 273 -13.91 -12.12 -3.06
N LEU A 274 -14.82 -12.04 -2.08
CA LEU A 274 -15.32 -10.76 -1.57
C LEU A 274 -14.18 -9.89 -1.04
N CYS A 275 -13.33 -10.44 -0.17
CA CYS A 275 -12.23 -9.69 0.43
C CYS A 275 -11.27 -9.13 -0.63
N ARG A 276 -10.95 -9.88 -1.69
CA ARG A 276 -10.11 -9.37 -2.80
C ARG A 276 -10.80 -8.24 -3.57
N GLU A 277 -12.05 -8.45 -3.98
CA GLU A 277 -12.81 -7.47 -4.77
C GLU A 277 -13.01 -6.16 -3.97
N TYR A 278 -13.37 -6.26 -2.69
CA TYR A 278 -13.52 -5.09 -1.82
C TYR A 278 -12.18 -4.44 -1.46
N SER A 279 -11.11 -5.21 -1.24
CA SER A 279 -9.78 -4.64 -0.98
C SER A 279 -9.32 -3.72 -2.11
N VAL A 280 -9.39 -4.20 -3.37
CA VAL A 280 -9.02 -3.40 -4.55
C VAL A 280 -9.98 -2.22 -4.72
N GLY A 281 -11.29 -2.47 -4.64
CA GLY A 281 -12.29 -1.42 -4.81
C GLY A 281 -12.18 -0.31 -3.78
N LEU A 282 -11.99 -0.64 -2.50
CA LEU A 282 -11.84 0.35 -1.44
C LEU A 282 -10.54 1.15 -1.63
N TYR A 283 -9.43 0.46 -1.88
CA TYR A 283 -8.15 1.12 -2.12
C TYR A 283 -8.22 2.10 -3.31
N CYS A 284 -8.86 1.74 -4.43
CA CYS A 284 -8.88 2.65 -5.58
C CYS A 284 -9.95 3.75 -5.50
N SER A 285 -11.06 3.53 -4.79
CA SER A 285 -12.19 4.49 -4.77
C SER A 285 -12.19 5.47 -3.59
N HIS A 286 -11.52 5.15 -2.48
CA HIS A 286 -11.69 5.91 -1.23
C HIS A 286 -11.41 7.41 -1.36
N GLN A 287 -10.36 7.83 -2.08
CA GLN A 287 -10.08 9.26 -2.25
C GLN A 287 -11.10 9.96 -3.13
N ILE A 288 -11.62 9.30 -4.17
CA ILE A 288 -12.67 9.88 -5.01
C ILE A 288 -13.88 10.22 -4.15
N ILE A 289 -14.30 9.25 -3.31
CA ILE A 289 -15.45 9.42 -2.42
C ILE A 289 -15.17 10.46 -1.35
N LEU A 290 -13.98 10.43 -0.74
CA LEU A 290 -13.59 11.41 0.26
C LEU A 290 -13.61 12.84 -0.30
N LEU A 291 -13.01 13.07 -1.47
CA LEU A 291 -12.97 14.38 -2.11
C LEU A 291 -14.37 14.85 -2.54
N ALA A 292 -15.20 13.94 -3.09
CA ALA A 292 -16.58 14.25 -3.43
C ALA A 292 -17.40 14.64 -2.19
N LEU A 293 -17.28 13.88 -1.08
CA LEU A 293 -17.93 14.24 0.19
C LEU A 293 -17.48 15.61 0.70
N GLY A 294 -16.20 15.95 0.53
CA GLY A 294 -15.67 17.27 0.92
C GLY A 294 -16.24 18.42 0.10
N ALA A 295 -16.48 18.19 -1.19
CA ALA A 295 -17.06 19.19 -2.08
C ALA A 295 -18.57 19.38 -1.85
N PHE A 296 -19.32 18.29 -1.69
CA PHE A 296 -20.79 18.35 -1.65
C PHE A 296 -21.38 18.42 -0.23
N VAL A 297 -20.67 17.92 0.78
CA VAL A 297 -21.16 17.89 2.16
C VAL A 297 -20.07 18.32 3.16
N PRO A 298 -19.53 19.56 3.02
CA PRO A 298 -18.37 20.02 3.79
C PRO A 298 -18.62 20.06 5.30
N MET A 299 -19.88 20.23 5.72
CA MET A 299 -20.27 20.25 7.14
C MET A 299 -19.89 18.94 7.87
N LEU A 300 -19.76 17.82 7.16
CA LEU A 300 -19.40 16.52 7.74
C LEU A 300 -17.90 16.34 7.97
N PHE A 301 -17.06 17.29 7.53
CA PHE A 301 -15.60 17.23 7.72
C PHE A 301 -15.15 17.63 9.13
N GLY A 302 -16.02 18.27 9.92
CA GLY A 302 -15.74 18.59 11.32
C GLY A 302 -15.58 17.36 12.22
N ASN A 303 -16.26 16.25 11.88
CA ASN A 303 -16.16 14.99 12.61
C ASN A 303 -15.48 13.92 11.75
N THR A 304 -14.24 13.58 12.10
CA THR A 304 -13.43 12.64 11.32
C THR A 304 -13.93 11.19 11.37
N VAL A 305 -14.70 10.82 12.40
CA VAL A 305 -15.37 9.51 12.48
C VAL A 305 -16.51 9.42 11.48
N VAL A 306 -17.36 10.44 11.43
CA VAL A 306 -18.45 10.53 10.45
C VAL A 306 -17.91 10.52 9.04
N ARG A 307 -16.85 11.30 8.76
CA ARG A 307 -16.14 11.29 7.49
C ARG A 307 -15.66 9.89 7.09
N PHE A 308 -15.05 9.14 8.02
CA PHE A 308 -14.59 7.78 7.78
C PHE A 308 -15.75 6.81 7.48
N ILE A 309 -16.78 6.80 8.33
CA ILE A 309 -17.92 5.89 8.19
C ILE A 309 -18.65 6.13 6.87
N LEU A 310 -18.90 7.38 6.50
CA LEU A 310 -19.59 7.70 5.24
C LEU A 310 -18.76 7.31 4.02
N THR A 311 -17.45 7.60 4.04
CA THR A 311 -16.53 7.16 2.98
C THR A 311 -16.59 5.64 2.82
N LEU A 312 -16.56 4.89 3.94
CA LEU A 312 -16.63 3.43 3.93
C LEU A 312 -17.97 2.91 3.41
N CYS A 313 -19.09 3.44 3.90
CA CYS A 313 -20.44 3.03 3.48
C CYS A 313 -20.68 3.30 1.98
N ILE A 314 -20.31 4.47 1.49
CA ILE A 314 -20.49 4.83 0.07
C ILE A 314 -19.56 3.99 -0.82
N SER A 315 -18.28 3.86 -0.47
CA SER A 315 -17.36 3.01 -1.23
C SER A 315 -17.83 1.55 -1.26
N THR A 316 -18.27 1.00 -0.13
CA THR A 316 -18.77 -0.39 -0.08
C THR A 316 -20.04 -0.59 -0.90
N LEU A 317 -20.96 0.40 -0.92
CA LEU A 317 -22.16 0.39 -1.77
C LEU A 317 -21.79 0.42 -3.25
N ILE A 318 -20.88 1.32 -3.66
CA ILE A 318 -20.41 1.41 -5.05
C ILE A 318 -19.77 0.09 -5.49
N ILE A 319 -18.93 -0.50 -4.64
CA ILE A 319 -18.31 -1.81 -4.93
C ILE A 319 -19.38 -2.89 -5.05
N ALA A 320 -20.39 -2.91 -4.17
CA ALA A 320 -21.49 -3.86 -4.25
C ALA A 320 -22.24 -3.77 -5.59
N ILE A 321 -22.44 -2.55 -6.10
CA ILE A 321 -23.05 -2.29 -7.41
C ILE A 321 -22.10 -2.75 -8.54
N LEU A 322 -20.84 -2.35 -8.52
CA LEU A 322 -19.83 -2.73 -9.52
C LEU A 322 -19.69 -4.25 -9.66
N ARG A 323 -19.83 -5.00 -8.57
CA ARG A 323 -19.78 -6.47 -8.56
C ARG A 323 -20.93 -7.14 -9.34
N ARG A 324 -22.04 -6.42 -9.55
CA ARG A 324 -23.17 -6.88 -10.38
C ARG A 324 -22.98 -6.59 -11.87
N THR A 325 -21.97 -5.80 -12.26
CA THR A 325 -21.71 -5.44 -13.65
C THR A 325 -20.54 -6.23 -14.26
N LYS A 326 -20.34 -6.10 -15.57
CA LYS A 326 -19.17 -6.66 -16.27
C LYS A 326 -17.86 -5.95 -15.87
N LEU A 327 -17.93 -4.72 -15.36
CA LEU A 327 -16.77 -3.89 -15.00
C LEU A 327 -15.94 -4.48 -13.86
N LYS A 328 -16.51 -5.34 -12.99
CA LYS A 328 -15.75 -5.99 -11.92
C LYS A 328 -14.50 -6.73 -12.40
N ARG A 329 -14.50 -7.21 -13.65
CA ARG A 329 -13.35 -7.95 -14.22
C ARG A 329 -12.13 -7.05 -14.44
N ILE A 330 -12.37 -5.74 -14.58
CA ILE A 330 -11.35 -4.72 -14.83
C ILE A 330 -11.04 -3.98 -13.53
N LEU A 331 -12.07 -3.55 -12.79
CA LEU A 331 -11.91 -2.62 -11.67
C LEU A 331 -11.63 -3.27 -10.31
N LEU A 332 -11.94 -4.57 -10.15
CA LEU A 332 -11.90 -5.25 -8.85
C LEU A 332 -11.01 -6.51 -8.81
N ARG A 333 -10.11 -6.71 -9.80
CA ARG A 333 -9.33 -7.96 -9.97
C ARG A 333 -7.83 -7.79 -10.13
#